data_AF-A0A0B5ASN0-F1
#
_entry.id   AF-A0A0B5ASN0-F1
#
_cell.length_a   1.000
_cell.length_b   1.000
_cell.length_c   1.000
_cell.angle_alpha   90.00
_cell.angle_beta   90.00
_cell.angle_gamma   90.00
#
_symmetry.space_group_name_H-M   'P 1'
#
loop_
_entity.id
_entity.type
_entity.pdbx_description
1 polymer ?
#
loop_
_entity_poly.entity_id
_entity_poly.type
_entity_poly.pdbx_seq_one_letter_code
_entity_poly.pdbx_strand_id
1 'polypeptide(L)'
;MESILTNGLIPQIGERSKEMEIEPLVCLFTSYEDCENALCNWLGESFDELEEELITLKVVLPNTVRLEQTTEWEYVSKQTIDPCFISFFKNEG
;
A
#
# COMPACT_ATOMS: atom_id res chain seq x y z
N MET A 1 -9.94 8.40 3.27
CA MET A 1 -8.79 8.88 4.05
C MET A 1 -9.01 8.85 5.55
N GLU A 2 -10.06 9.50 6.09
CA GLU A 2 -10.33 9.52 7.54
C GLU A 2 -10.37 8.13 8.18
N SER A 3 -10.91 7.12 7.48
CA SER A 3 -10.91 5.73 7.93
C SER A 3 -9.50 5.16 8.14
N ILE A 4 -8.55 5.43 7.23
CA ILE A 4 -7.17 4.91 7.34
C ILE A 4 -6.44 5.57 8.52
N LEU A 5 -6.62 6.88 8.69
CA LEU A 5 -5.98 7.61 9.79
C LEU A 5 -6.60 7.28 11.16
N THR A 6 -7.81 6.72 11.19
CA THR A 6 -8.51 6.34 12.43
C THR A 6 -8.33 4.85 12.77
N ASN A 7 -8.42 3.98 11.76
CA ASN A 7 -8.48 2.53 11.93
C ASN A 7 -7.22 1.80 11.45
N GLY A 8 -6.32 2.51 10.76
CA GLY A 8 -5.12 1.93 10.16
C GLY A 8 -5.36 1.35 8.76
N LEU A 9 -4.36 0.63 8.26
CA LEU A 9 -4.49 -0.16 7.04
C LEU A 9 -4.94 -1.57 7.42
N ILE A 10 -6.20 -1.86 7.14
CA ILE A 10 -6.80 -3.18 7.38
C ILE A 10 -6.64 -4.00 6.10
N PRO A 11 -5.98 -5.17 6.14
CA PRO A 11 -5.85 -6.07 5.00
C PRO A 11 -7.22 -6.42 4.40
N GLN A 12 -7.41 -6.11 3.12
CA GLN A 12 -8.67 -6.34 2.38
C GLN A 12 -8.37 -6.61 0.91
N ILE A 13 -9.15 -7.49 0.28
CA ILE A 13 -9.10 -7.68 -1.17
C ILE A 13 -10.05 -6.65 -1.81
N GLY A 14 -9.48 -5.63 -2.46
CA GLY A 14 -10.26 -4.65 -3.22
C GLY A 14 -10.81 -5.24 -4.52
N GLU A 15 -11.83 -4.60 -5.10
CA GLU A 15 -12.47 -5.07 -6.35
C GLU A 15 -11.47 -5.38 -7.47
N ARG A 16 -10.48 -4.51 -7.66
CA ARG A 16 -9.45 -4.66 -8.69
C ARG A 16 -8.48 -5.83 -8.45
N SER A 17 -8.40 -6.30 -7.21
CA SER A 17 -7.51 -7.39 -6.82
C SER A 17 -8.25 -8.73 -6.69
N LYS A 18 -9.58 -8.76 -6.78
CA LYS A 18 -10.38 -9.98 -6.54
C LYS A 18 -10.06 -11.17 -7.44
N GLU A 19 -9.61 -10.90 -8.66
CA GLU A 19 -9.29 -11.95 -9.64
C GLU A 19 -7.82 -12.41 -9.54
N MET A 20 -6.97 -11.67 -8.84
CA MET A 20 -5.53 -11.94 -8.73
C MET A 20 -5.12 -12.40 -7.33
N GLU A 21 -5.74 -11.83 -6.29
CA GLU A 21 -5.38 -12.07 -4.89
C GLU A 21 -6.31 -13.08 -4.25
N ILE A 22 -5.71 -14.02 -3.50
CA ILE A 22 -6.44 -15.09 -2.80
C ILE A 22 -6.61 -14.81 -1.31
N GLU A 23 -5.83 -13.89 -0.74
CA GLU A 23 -5.86 -13.56 0.68
C GLU A 23 -5.80 -12.04 0.92
N PRO A 24 -6.47 -11.52 1.96
CA PRO A 24 -6.39 -10.11 2.33
C PRO A 24 -4.99 -9.74 2.82
N LEU A 25 -4.37 -8.75 2.19
CA LEU A 25 -3.05 -8.25 2.54
C LEU A 25 -2.95 -6.74 2.30
N VAL A 26 -1.91 -6.12 2.86
CA VAL A 26 -1.46 -4.75 2.54
C VAL A 26 -0.11 -4.85 1.86
N CYS A 27 -0.02 -4.43 0.60
CA CYS A 27 1.26 -4.30 -0.11
C CYS A 27 1.98 -3.02 0.34
N LEU A 28 3.29 -3.15 0.54
CA LEU A 28 4.19 -2.10 0.98
C LEU A 28 5.43 -2.11 0.09
N PHE A 29 5.96 -0.93 -0.20
CA PHE A 29 7.25 -0.79 -0.87
C PHE A 29 8.36 -0.49 0.13
N THR A 30 9.56 -0.97 -0.15
CA THR A 30 10.76 -0.73 0.68
C THR A 30 11.17 0.73 0.74
N SER A 31 10.92 1.46 -0.33
CA SER A 31 11.25 2.87 -0.46
C SER A 31 10.20 3.61 -1.27
N TYR A 32 10.24 4.94 -1.19
CA TYR A 32 9.43 5.77 -2.05
C TYR A 32 9.85 5.66 -3.53
N GLU A 33 11.15 5.48 -3.81
CA GLU A 33 11.66 5.29 -5.17
C GLU A 33 11.09 4.02 -5.82
N ASP A 34 11.01 2.93 -5.06
CA ASP A 34 10.39 1.68 -5.53
C ASP A 34 8.89 1.85 -5.81
N CYS A 35 8.19 2.58 -4.95
CA CYS A 35 6.78 2.90 -5.10
C CYS A 35 6.55 3.76 -6.36
N GLU A 36 7.32 4.83 -6.53
CA GLU A 36 7.24 5.71 -7.69
C GLU A 36 7.58 4.95 -8.98
N ASN A 37 8.61 4.10 -8.96
CA ASN A 37 8.95 3.27 -10.10
C ASN A 37 7.83 2.27 -10.43
N ALA A 38 7.17 1.67 -9.44
CA ALA A 38 6.01 0.81 -9.70
C ALA A 38 4.86 1.60 -10.36
N LEU A 39 4.54 2.78 -9.81
CA LEU A 39 3.50 3.69 -10.32
C LEU A 39 3.81 4.21 -11.73
N CYS A 40 5.07 4.43 -12.09
CA CYS A 40 5.44 4.85 -13.46
C CYS A 40 5.52 3.70 -14.46
N ASN A 41 5.37 2.44 -14.03
CA ASN A 41 5.43 1.26 -14.88
C ASN A 41 4.13 0.44 -14.74
N TRP A 42 4.25 -0.83 -14.37
CA TRP A 42 3.18 -1.83 -14.37
C TRP A 42 1.99 -1.50 -13.46
N LEU A 43 2.23 -0.76 -12.37
CA LEU A 43 1.16 -0.42 -11.45
C LEU A 43 0.34 0.76 -12.00
N GLY A 44 0.99 1.74 -12.61
CA GLY A 44 0.36 2.93 -13.21
C GLY A 44 -0.72 2.58 -14.23
N GLU A 45 -0.42 1.66 -15.15
CA GLU A 45 -1.36 1.19 -16.18
C GLU A 45 -2.68 0.68 -15.58
N SER A 46 -2.63 0.12 -14.36
CA SER A 46 -3.84 -0.36 -13.68
C SER A 46 -4.69 0.79 -13.14
N PHE A 47 -4.08 1.94 -12.82
CA PHE A 47 -4.73 3.11 -12.24
C PHE A 47 -5.02 4.23 -13.24
N ASP A 48 -4.58 4.14 -14.50
CA ASP A 48 -4.78 5.15 -15.54
C ASP A 48 -6.26 5.52 -15.80
N GLU A 49 -7.19 4.59 -15.57
CA GLU A 49 -8.63 4.82 -15.76
C GLU A 49 -9.32 5.43 -14.53
N LEU A 50 -8.62 5.65 -13.42
CA LEU A 50 -9.22 6.27 -12.25
C LEU A 50 -9.37 7.78 -12.45
N GLU A 51 -10.59 8.27 -12.20
CA GLU A 51 -10.86 9.70 -12.05
C GLU A 51 -10.41 10.24 -10.67
N GLU A 52 -10.03 9.34 -9.76
CA GLU A 52 -9.62 9.65 -8.38
C GLU A 52 -8.10 9.86 -8.26
N GLU A 53 -7.70 10.74 -7.35
CA GLU A 53 -6.31 11.00 -7.04
C GLU A 53 -5.67 9.84 -6.25
N LEU A 54 -4.47 9.42 -6.65
CA LEU A 54 -3.67 8.50 -5.87
C LEU A 54 -2.95 9.23 -4.74
N ILE A 55 -2.94 8.60 -3.57
CA ILE A 55 -2.28 9.16 -2.38
C ILE A 55 -1.19 8.20 -1.93
N THR A 56 0.02 8.72 -1.78
CA THR A 56 1.15 7.96 -1.27
C THR A 56 1.26 8.10 0.24
N LEU A 57 1.17 6.98 0.94
CA LEU A 57 1.32 6.90 2.39
C LEU A 57 2.74 6.49 2.75
N LYS A 58 3.29 7.12 3.80
CA LYS A 58 4.50 6.66 4.46
C LYS A 58 4.11 5.76 5.61
N VAL A 59 4.72 4.59 5.69
CA VAL A 59 4.56 3.67 6.81
C VAL A 59 5.90 3.46 7.49
N VAL A 60 5.98 3.70 8.80
CA VAL A 60 7.18 3.47 9.61
C VAL A 60 6.86 2.41 10.66
N LEU A 61 7.26 1.17 10.39
CA LEU A 61 6.94 0.02 11.22
C LEU A 61 8.07 -0.31 12.20
N PRO A 62 7.75 -0.72 13.44
CA PRO A 62 8.73 -1.30 14.33
C PRO A 62 9.11 -2.71 13.86
N ASN A 63 10.31 -3.17 14.22
CA ASN A 63 10.82 -4.50 13.88
C ASN A 63 9.97 -5.67 14.43
N THR A 64 8.97 -5.39 15.26
CA THR A 64 8.03 -6.36 15.80
C THR A 64 6.89 -6.69 14.84
N VAL A 65 6.59 -5.83 13.86
CA VAL A 65 5.58 -6.10 12.83
C VAL A 65 6.14 -7.13 11.86
N ARG A 66 5.39 -8.22 11.65
CA ARG A 66 5.78 -9.26 10.71
C ARG A 66 5.37 -8.86 9.31
N LEU A 67 6.35 -8.75 8.44
CA LEU A 67 6.17 -8.58 7.01
C LEU A 67 6.69 -9.83 6.30
N GLU A 68 6.02 -10.19 5.21
CA GLU A 68 6.49 -11.21 4.28
C GLU A 68 7.08 -10.50 3.06
N GLN A 69 8.33 -10.81 2.73
CA GLN A 69 8.96 -10.26 1.53
C GLN A 69 8.55 -11.11 0.33
N THR A 70 7.90 -10.50 -0.65
CA THR A 70 7.43 -11.17 -1.88
C THR A 70 8.40 -10.95 -3.03
N THR A 71 9.04 -9.77 -3.09
CA THR A 71 10.09 -9.42 -4.05
C THR A 71 11.18 -8.56 -3.39
N GLU A 72 12.18 -8.12 -4.13
CA GLU A 72 13.23 -7.25 -3.58
C GLU A 72 12.72 -5.86 -3.15
N TRP A 73 11.63 -5.38 -3.76
CA TRP A 73 11.04 -4.06 -3.53
C TRP A 73 9.68 -4.10 -2.81
N GLU A 74 9.08 -5.29 -2.65
CA GLU A 74 7.73 -5.47 -2.11
C GLU A 74 7.72 -6.32 -0.84
N TYR A 75 6.96 -5.83 0.13
CA TYR A 75 6.60 -6.53 1.35
C TYR A 75 5.09 -6.54 1.51
N VAL A 76 4.57 -7.59 2.14
CA VAL A 76 3.14 -7.68 2.46
C VAL A 76 2.92 -7.84 3.95
N SER A 77 1.89 -7.18 4.47
CA SER A 77 1.37 -7.40 5.82
C SER A 77 0.00 -8.06 5.75
N LYS A 78 -0.15 -9.19 6.45
CA LYS A 78 -1.46 -9.86 6.66
C LYS A 78 -2.13 -9.41 7.97
N GLN A 79 -1.53 -8.43 8.66
CA GLN A 79 -2.03 -7.85 9.90
C GLN A 79 -2.38 -6.38 9.69
N THR A 80 -3.32 -5.88 10.48
CA THR A 80 -3.63 -4.45 10.51
C THR A 80 -2.40 -3.65 10.89
N ILE A 81 -2.08 -2.65 10.08
CA ILE A 81 -1.06 -1.65 10.40
C ILE A 81 -1.73 -0.52 11.16
N ASP A 82 -1.33 -0.31 12.41
CA ASP A 82 -1.90 0.71 13.27
C ASP A 82 -1.73 2.12 12.68
N PRO A 83 -2.74 3.01 12.79
CA PRO A 83 -2.67 4.36 12.28
C PRO A 83 -1.48 5.17 12.83
N CYS A 84 -0.96 4.85 14.01
CA CYS A 84 0.20 5.56 14.57
C CYS A 84 1.49 5.38 13.74
N PHE A 85 1.53 4.38 12.86
CA PHE A 85 2.66 4.14 11.95
C PHE A 85 2.49 4.79 10.58
N ILE A 86 1.36 5.46 10.32
CA ILE A 86 0.99 5.96 8.99
C ILE A 86 1.02 7.49 8.99
N SER A 87 1.66 8.05 7.98
CA SER A 87 1.56 9.48 7.68
C SER A 87 1.42 9.67 6.17
N PHE A 88 0.96 10.86 5.75
CA PHE A 88 1.05 11.22 4.34
C PHE A 88 2.51 11.34 3.92
N PHE A 89 2.81 10.83 2.72
CA PHE A 89 4.07 11.11 2.05
C PHE A 89 3.87 12.22 1.01
N LYS A 90 2.94 12.03 0.07
CA LYS A 90 2.63 12.97 -1.01
C LYS A 90 1.22 12.75 -1.59
N ASN A 91 0.63 13.83 -2.07
CA ASN A 91 -0.57 13.83 -2.92
C ASN A 91 -0.08 13.87 -4.38
N GLU A 92 -0.41 12.86 -5.18
CA GLU A 92 -0.06 12.85 -6.61
C GLU A 92 -1.15 13.61 -7.39
N GLY A 93 -1.03 14.93 -7.41
CA GLY A 93 -1.91 15.85 -8.15
C GLY A 93 -1.24 16.53 -9.32
#